data_AF-A0A6A0H3G9-F1
#
_entry.id   AF-A0A6A0H3G9-F1
#
_cell.length_a   1.000
_cell.length_b   1.000
_cell.length_c   1.000
_cell.angle_alpha   90.00
_cell.angle_beta   90.00
_cell.angle_gamma   90.00
#
_symmetry.space_group_name_H-M   'P 1'
#
loop_
_entity.id
_entity.type
_entity.pdbx_description
1 polymer ?
#
loop_
_entity_poly.entity_id
_entity_poly.type
_entity_poly.pdbx_seq_one_letter_code
_entity_poly.pdbx_strand_id
1 'polypeptide(L)'
;MGSDAEYNNMDRDPNNLNHHLQVMWDDVVGEPEGLHSMDSCWNCSRKTYDVSRTCCYGLLVILFGPLIALINGCNFACLSFGQIWCAGPCLRCCKINCGTFRKFTETCLLAVCAPYVEVCALIFSKIKVRHQKLPEADTDNAADYFNVYYLHWQVWCVGPCYRLFKINMATVRRFWETCLMATWSPLIMVMGLIFSNIKIRNQRLNDGEDKEPEDHFAV
;
A
#
# COMPACT_ATOMS: atom_id res chain seq x y z
N MET A 1 32.53 -40.15 -10.17
CA MET A 1 31.54 -39.71 -9.18
C MET A 1 31.58 -38.18 -9.14
N GLY A 2 30.88 -37.55 -10.08
CA GLY A 2 30.73 -36.10 -10.11
C GLY A 2 29.64 -35.72 -9.12
N SER A 3 30.03 -35.05 -8.04
CA SER A 3 29.08 -34.30 -7.23
C SER A 3 28.74 -33.03 -7.99
N ASP A 4 27.78 -33.12 -8.90
CA ASP A 4 27.02 -31.98 -9.37
C ASP A 4 26.19 -31.50 -8.18
N ALA A 5 26.85 -30.78 -7.27
CA ALA A 5 26.18 -29.94 -6.31
C ALA A 5 25.46 -28.89 -7.14
N GLU A 6 24.17 -29.15 -7.37
CA GLU A 6 23.18 -28.23 -7.88
C GLU A 6 23.22 -26.96 -7.01
N TYR A 7 24.15 -26.06 -7.32
CA TYR A 7 24.06 -24.68 -6.88
C TYR A 7 22.95 -24.09 -7.73
N ASN A 8 21.72 -24.34 -7.28
CA ASN A 8 20.52 -23.75 -7.83
C ASN A 8 20.68 -22.24 -7.65
N ASN A 9 21.31 -21.58 -8.63
CA ASN A 9 21.27 -20.14 -8.84
C ASN A 9 19.82 -19.84 -9.17
N MET A 10 18.95 -19.90 -8.16
CA MET A 10 17.63 -19.29 -8.22
C MET A 10 17.87 -17.92 -8.83
N ASP A 11 17.16 -17.68 -9.92
CA ASP A 11 17.26 -16.48 -10.72
C ASP A 11 17.54 -15.27 -9.82
N ARG A 12 18.75 -14.72 -9.90
CA ARG A 12 19.19 -13.61 -9.03
C ARG A 12 18.45 -12.32 -9.39
N ASP A 13 17.75 -12.33 -10.53
CA ASP A 13 16.87 -11.28 -11.00
C ASP A 13 15.51 -11.87 -11.45
N PRO A 14 14.73 -12.44 -10.53
CA PRO A 14 13.50 -13.16 -10.87
C PRO A 14 12.41 -12.26 -11.46
N ASN A 15 12.60 -10.95 -11.38
CA ASN A 15 11.71 -9.91 -11.93
C ASN A 15 12.28 -9.23 -13.17
N ASN A 16 13.43 -9.70 -13.69
CA ASN A 16 14.13 -9.15 -14.85
C ASN A 16 14.31 -7.62 -14.81
N LEU A 17 14.62 -7.08 -13.62
CA LEU A 17 14.73 -5.65 -13.36
C LEU A 17 15.98 -5.05 -14.00
N ASN A 18 16.99 -5.87 -14.28
CA ASN A 18 18.31 -5.47 -14.74
C ASN A 18 18.49 -5.66 -16.26
N HIS A 19 17.44 -5.63 -17.08
CA HIS A 19 17.57 -5.88 -18.53
C HIS A 19 18.59 -4.96 -19.23
N HIS A 20 18.76 -3.72 -18.77
CA HIS A 20 19.77 -2.78 -19.30
C HIS A 20 21.21 -3.08 -18.86
N LEU A 21 21.41 -3.91 -17.83
CA LEU A 21 22.74 -4.37 -17.39
C LEU A 21 23.11 -5.73 -18.03
N GLN A 22 22.18 -6.35 -18.77
CA GLN A 22 22.42 -7.55 -19.57
C GLN A 22 23.16 -7.22 -20.88
N VAL A 23 24.15 -6.34 -20.80
CA VAL A 23 25.03 -6.03 -21.93
C VAL A 23 25.95 -7.24 -22.14
N MET A 24 25.83 -7.89 -23.29
CA MET A 24 26.72 -8.98 -23.71
C MET A 24 27.98 -8.39 -24.34
N TRP A 25 29.06 -9.17 -24.39
CA TRP A 25 30.30 -8.72 -25.03
C TRP A 25 30.09 -8.35 -26.52
N ASP A 26 29.19 -9.05 -27.20
CA ASP A 26 28.80 -8.78 -28.59
C ASP A 26 28.13 -7.41 -28.76
N ASP A 27 27.37 -6.95 -27.76
CA ASP A 27 26.73 -5.62 -27.76
C ASP A 27 27.74 -4.48 -27.56
N VAL A 28 28.91 -4.77 -26.98
CA VAL A 28 29.97 -3.79 -26.70
C VAL A 28 30.89 -3.60 -27.91
N VAL A 29 31.25 -4.70 -28.59
CA VAL A 29 32.21 -4.67 -29.71
C VAL A 29 31.51 -4.47 -31.05
N GLY A 30 30.33 -5.07 -31.25
CA GLY A 30 29.42 -4.76 -32.35
C GLY A 30 30.02 -4.87 -33.75
N GLU A 31 30.71 -5.97 -34.09
CA GLU A 31 31.25 -6.15 -35.45
C GLU A 31 30.13 -6.27 -36.50
N PRO A 32 30.22 -5.52 -37.63
CA PRO A 32 29.22 -5.61 -38.71
C PRO A 32 29.39 -6.90 -39.52
N GLU A 33 28.28 -7.44 -40.05
CA GLU A 33 28.20 -8.73 -40.79
C GLU A 33 29.13 -8.86 -42.02
N GLY A 34 29.79 -7.78 -42.45
CA GLY A 34 30.70 -7.77 -43.61
C GLY A 34 32.20 -7.75 -43.28
N LEU A 35 32.60 -7.48 -42.02
CA LEU A 35 34.00 -7.35 -41.59
C LEU A 35 34.18 -8.06 -40.25
N HIS A 36 34.71 -9.27 -40.28
CA HIS A 36 34.91 -10.10 -39.10
C HIS A 36 36.38 -10.22 -38.71
N SER A 37 36.67 -10.01 -37.44
CA SER A 37 37.98 -10.34 -36.87
C SER A 37 38.24 -11.86 -36.90
N MET A 38 39.51 -12.26 -36.92
CA MET A 38 39.86 -13.70 -36.90
C MET A 38 39.28 -14.40 -35.67
N ASP A 39 38.72 -15.60 -35.84
CA ASP A 39 38.02 -16.36 -34.79
C ASP A 39 38.81 -16.54 -33.49
N SER A 40 40.13 -16.72 -33.59
CA SER A 40 41.00 -16.86 -32.42
C SER A 40 41.17 -15.56 -31.63
N CYS A 41 41.20 -14.41 -32.31
CA CYS A 41 41.26 -13.11 -31.67
C CYS A 41 39.93 -12.79 -30.97
N TRP A 42 38.81 -13.04 -31.68
CA TRP A 42 37.44 -12.86 -31.19
C TRP A 42 37.16 -13.67 -29.92
N ASN A 43 37.53 -14.96 -29.91
CA ASN A 43 37.30 -15.82 -28.75
C ASN A 43 38.23 -15.49 -27.57
N CYS A 44 39.46 -15.01 -27.84
CA CYS A 44 40.39 -14.57 -26.80
C CYS A 44 39.88 -13.30 -26.11
N SER A 45 39.44 -12.29 -26.88
CA SER A 45 38.89 -11.04 -26.34
C SER A 45 37.62 -11.27 -25.54
N ARG A 46 36.72 -12.15 -26.01
CA ARG A 46 35.49 -12.51 -25.29
C ARG A 46 35.78 -13.11 -23.92
N LYS A 47 36.68 -14.10 -23.86
CA LYS A 47 37.07 -14.75 -22.59
C LYS A 47 37.73 -13.77 -21.61
N THR A 48 38.64 -12.92 -22.09
CA THR A 48 39.30 -11.93 -21.21
C THR A 48 38.30 -10.91 -20.67
N TYR A 49 37.31 -10.49 -21.47
CA TYR A 49 36.24 -9.61 -21.01
C TYR A 49 35.38 -10.23 -19.92
N ASP A 50 34.91 -11.47 -20.12
CA ASP A 50 34.03 -12.15 -19.15
C ASP A 50 34.74 -12.37 -17.80
N VAL A 51 36.01 -12.78 -17.83
CA VAL A 51 36.81 -12.97 -16.62
C VAL A 51 37.08 -11.64 -15.91
N SER A 52 37.44 -10.59 -16.65
CA SER A 52 37.68 -9.26 -16.08
C SER A 52 36.42 -8.68 -15.43
N ARG A 53 35.27 -8.73 -16.13
CA ARG A 53 33.98 -8.27 -15.62
C ARG A 53 33.59 -9.01 -14.35
N THR A 54 33.69 -10.34 -14.35
CA THR A 54 33.28 -11.16 -13.20
C THR A 54 34.19 -10.92 -11.99
N CYS A 55 35.50 -10.80 -12.21
CA CYS A 55 36.46 -10.55 -11.15
C CYS A 55 36.26 -9.15 -10.52
N CYS A 56 36.22 -8.10 -11.35
CA CYS A 56 36.05 -6.73 -10.85
C CYS A 56 34.70 -6.53 -10.15
N TYR A 57 33.60 -7.05 -10.73
CA TYR A 57 32.29 -6.99 -10.10
C TYR A 57 32.26 -7.78 -8.78
N GLY A 58 32.80 -9.01 -8.77
CA GLY A 58 32.88 -9.83 -7.58
C GLY A 58 33.63 -9.14 -6.44
N LEU A 59 34.79 -8.54 -6.73
CA LEU A 59 35.59 -7.81 -5.74
C LEU A 59 34.84 -6.60 -5.17
N LEU A 60 34.16 -5.82 -6.04
CA LEU A 60 33.38 -4.67 -5.61
C LEU A 60 32.20 -5.08 -4.72
N VAL A 61 31.49 -6.15 -5.07
CA VAL A 61 30.35 -6.64 -4.29
C VAL A 61 30.80 -7.21 -2.94
N ILE A 62 31.91 -7.96 -2.90
CA ILE A 62 32.44 -8.51 -1.65
C ILE A 62 32.89 -7.39 -0.70
N LEU A 63 33.48 -6.31 -1.24
CA LEU A 63 33.99 -5.21 -0.43
C LEU A 63 32.87 -4.25 0.01
N PHE A 64 32.04 -3.79 -0.92
CA PHE A 64 31.03 -2.75 -0.65
C PHE A 64 29.66 -3.30 -0.28
N GLY A 65 29.32 -4.52 -0.68
CA GLY A 65 28.03 -5.15 -0.37
C GLY A 65 27.74 -5.20 1.14
N PRO A 66 28.63 -5.77 1.96
CA PRO A 66 28.44 -5.82 3.42
C PRO A 66 28.40 -4.43 4.08
N LEU A 67 29.20 -3.48 3.60
CA LEU A 67 29.24 -2.12 4.14
C LEU A 67 27.92 -1.36 3.89
N ILE A 68 27.39 -1.44 2.68
CA ILE A 68 26.11 -0.83 2.31
C ILE A 68 24.96 -1.50 3.08
N ALA A 69 25.01 -2.83 3.23
CA ALA A 69 24.03 -3.56 4.05
C ALA A 69 24.07 -3.12 5.53
N LEU A 70 25.26 -2.93 6.10
CA LEU A 70 25.42 -2.47 7.48
C LEU A 70 24.87 -1.06 7.70
N ILE A 71 25.20 -0.12 6.81
CA ILE A 71 24.71 1.27 6.89
C ILE A 71 23.18 1.30 6.82
N ASN A 72 22.59 0.54 5.91
CA ASN A 72 21.13 0.43 5.81
C ASN A 72 20.53 -0.20 7.07
N GLY A 73 21.13 -1.27 7.61
CA GLY A 73 20.71 -1.90 8.86
C GLY A 73 20.73 -0.95 10.07
N CYS A 74 21.81 -0.18 10.23
CA CYS A 74 21.93 0.82 11.29
C CYS A 74 20.85 1.90 11.19
N ASN A 75 20.59 2.41 9.98
CA ASN A 75 19.51 3.37 9.75
C ASN A 75 18.16 2.80 10.21
N PHE A 76 17.82 1.59 9.74
CA PHE A 76 16.56 0.93 10.14
C PHE A 76 16.45 0.72 11.66
N ALA A 77 17.56 0.42 12.34
CA ALA A 77 17.57 0.27 13.79
C ALA A 77 17.25 1.58 14.51
N CYS A 78 17.94 2.68 14.16
CA CYS A 78 17.71 4.01 14.74
C CYS A 78 16.27 4.48 14.52
N LEU A 79 15.71 4.23 13.34
CA LEU A 79 14.35 4.63 12.98
C LEU A 79 13.29 3.84 13.72
N SER A 80 13.50 2.52 13.83
CA SER A 80 12.63 1.66 14.64
C SER A 80 12.63 2.10 16.10
N PHE A 81 13.81 2.43 16.63
CA PHE A 81 13.94 2.98 17.98
C PHE A 81 13.14 4.28 18.13
N GLY A 82 13.30 5.25 17.22
CA GLY A 82 12.54 6.51 17.27
C GLY A 82 11.02 6.30 17.20
N GLN A 83 10.54 5.37 16.37
CA GLN A 83 9.10 5.06 16.28
C GLN A 83 8.56 4.47 17.60
N ILE A 84 9.28 3.53 18.20
CA ILE A 84 8.81 2.81 19.39
C ILE A 84 8.86 3.74 20.62
N TRP A 85 9.98 4.43 20.81
CA TRP A 85 10.27 5.16 22.04
C TRP A 85 9.82 6.62 22.03
N CYS A 86 9.75 7.26 20.86
CA CYS A 86 9.33 8.65 20.76
C CYS A 86 7.93 8.80 20.15
N ALA A 87 7.69 8.18 18.97
CA ALA A 87 6.42 8.36 18.27
C ALA A 87 5.24 7.68 19.00
N GLY A 88 5.44 6.48 19.54
CA GLY A 88 4.42 5.76 20.32
C GLY A 88 3.88 6.59 21.51
N PRO A 89 4.74 7.06 22.43
CA PRO A 89 4.32 7.90 23.54
C PRO A 89 3.71 9.23 23.10
N CYS A 90 4.31 9.90 22.10
CA CYS A 90 3.78 11.16 21.57
C CYS A 90 2.36 11.00 21.01
N LEU A 91 2.11 9.94 20.23
CA LEU A 91 0.78 9.64 19.69
C LEU A 91 -0.22 9.34 20.82
N ARG A 92 0.21 8.68 21.89
CA ARG A 92 -0.62 8.41 23.07
C ARG A 92 -0.99 9.70 23.80
N CYS A 93 -0.04 10.61 24.02
CA CYS A 93 -0.30 11.92 24.61
C CYS A 93 -1.23 12.76 23.73
N CYS A 94 -1.01 12.78 22.41
CA CYS A 94 -1.90 13.46 21.47
C CYS A 94 -3.32 12.90 21.54
N LYS A 95 -3.50 11.58 21.60
CA LYS A 95 -4.83 10.95 21.77
C LYS A 95 -5.52 11.38 23.05
N ILE A 96 -4.81 11.48 24.16
CA ILE A 96 -5.38 11.93 25.44
C ILE A 96 -5.84 13.39 25.32
N ASN A 97 -4.99 14.28 24.81
CA ASN A 97 -5.32 15.70 24.65
C ASN A 97 -6.47 15.91 23.65
N CYS A 98 -6.43 15.25 22.50
CA CYS A 98 -7.52 15.29 21.52
C CYS A 98 -8.82 14.69 22.07
N GLY A 99 -8.74 13.66 22.93
CA GLY A 99 -9.90 13.11 23.62
C GLY A 99 -10.57 14.11 24.55
N THR A 100 -9.78 14.81 25.36
CA THR A 100 -10.27 15.90 26.23
C THR A 100 -10.87 17.03 25.42
N PHE A 101 -10.20 17.47 24.34
CA PHE A 101 -10.70 18.52 23.45
C PHE A 101 -12.00 18.14 22.75
N ARG A 102 -12.12 16.89 22.28
CA ARG A 102 -13.34 16.35 21.69
C ARG A 102 -14.49 16.42 22.70
N LYS A 103 -14.27 15.98 23.95
CA LYS A 103 -15.30 16.01 24.99
C LYS A 103 -15.75 17.42 25.32
N PHE A 104 -14.80 18.35 25.44
CA PHE A 104 -15.11 19.77 25.63
C PHE A 104 -15.97 20.31 24.48
N THR A 105 -15.56 20.06 23.24
CA THR A 105 -16.28 20.51 22.04
C THR A 105 -17.67 19.88 21.92
N GLU A 106 -17.79 18.59 22.23
CA GLU A 106 -19.05 17.84 22.28
C GLU A 106 -20.04 18.46 23.28
N THR A 107 -19.59 18.74 24.50
CA THR A 107 -20.43 19.36 25.53
C THR A 107 -20.87 20.77 25.16
N CYS A 108 -19.96 21.60 24.62
CA CYS A 108 -20.31 22.94 24.17
C CYS A 108 -21.33 22.92 23.02
N LEU A 109 -21.15 22.04 22.03
CA LEU A 109 -22.06 21.89 20.91
C LEU A 109 -23.42 21.35 21.34
N LEU A 110 -23.48 20.40 22.27
CA LEU A 110 -24.75 19.93 22.82
C LEU A 110 -25.47 21.04 23.59
N ALA A 111 -24.76 21.81 24.43
CA ALA A 111 -25.38 22.88 25.20
C ALA A 111 -25.99 23.99 24.32
N VAL A 112 -25.33 24.34 23.21
CA VAL A 112 -25.76 25.45 22.35
C VAL A 112 -26.64 24.97 21.20
N CYS A 113 -26.24 23.94 20.46
CA CYS A 113 -26.85 23.55 19.20
C CYS A 113 -27.93 22.47 19.34
N ALA A 114 -27.89 21.62 20.36
CA ALA A 114 -28.90 20.59 20.55
C ALA A 114 -30.35 21.12 20.60
N PRO A 115 -30.69 22.19 21.35
CA PRO A 115 -32.08 22.64 21.40
C PRO A 115 -32.61 23.11 20.03
N TYR A 116 -31.78 23.77 19.22
CA TYR A 116 -32.18 24.20 17.87
C TYR A 116 -32.37 23.00 16.94
N VAL A 117 -31.47 22.01 17.04
CA VAL A 117 -31.50 20.82 16.21
C VAL A 117 -32.68 19.91 16.55
N GLU A 118 -33.01 19.74 17.83
CA GLU A 118 -34.17 18.96 18.26
C GLU A 118 -35.48 19.54 17.71
N VAL A 119 -35.62 20.86 17.70
CA VAL A 119 -36.78 21.54 17.11
C VAL A 119 -36.83 21.32 15.59
N CYS A 120 -35.68 21.42 14.89
CA CYS A 120 -35.59 21.10 13.47
C CYS A 120 -35.93 19.62 13.17
N ALA A 121 -35.54 18.69 14.05
CA ALA A 121 -35.82 17.27 13.90
C ALA A 121 -37.32 16.95 13.94
N LEU A 122 -38.14 17.77 14.61
CA LEU A 122 -39.60 17.63 14.59
C LEU A 122 -40.19 17.87 13.18
N ILE A 123 -39.57 18.74 12.38
CA ILE A 123 -39.98 18.99 10.99
C ILE A 123 -39.79 17.71 10.14
N PHE A 124 -38.69 16.99 10.37
CA PHE A 124 -38.35 15.76 9.63
C PHE A 124 -38.98 14.49 10.21
N SER A 125 -39.63 14.55 11.37
CA SER A 125 -40.23 13.40 12.07
C SER A 125 -41.27 12.61 11.26
N LYS A 126 -41.88 13.25 10.25
CA LYS A 126 -42.90 12.61 9.40
C LYS A 126 -42.35 11.85 8.20
N ILE A 127 -41.04 11.93 7.93
CA ILE A 127 -40.41 11.23 6.81
C ILE A 127 -40.23 9.75 7.15
N LYS A 128 -40.84 8.88 6.33
CA LYS A 128 -40.72 7.41 6.43
C LYS A 128 -39.96 6.90 5.23
N VAL A 129 -38.71 6.49 5.42
CA VAL A 129 -37.88 5.93 4.35
C VAL A 129 -37.98 4.40 4.37
N ARG A 130 -38.19 3.79 3.20
CA ARG A 130 -38.15 2.34 2.98
C ARG A 130 -36.85 2.02 2.25
N HIS A 131 -35.99 1.22 2.84
CA HIS A 131 -34.72 0.82 2.22
C HIS A 131 -34.84 -0.57 1.59
N GLN A 132 -34.34 -0.69 0.37
CA GLN A 132 -34.14 -1.92 -0.37
C GLN A 132 -32.63 -2.14 -0.48
N LYS A 133 -32.11 -3.27 0.04
CA LYS A 133 -30.70 -3.62 -0.17
C LYS A 133 -30.52 -4.16 -1.60
N LEU A 134 -29.63 -3.54 -2.37
CA LEU A 134 -29.08 -4.13 -3.59
C LEU A 134 -27.87 -5.00 -3.23
N PRO A 135 -27.57 -6.05 -4.03
CA PRO A 135 -26.38 -6.88 -3.84
C PRO A 135 -25.10 -6.03 -3.96
N GLU A 136 -24.18 -6.24 -3.02
CA GLU A 136 -22.91 -5.53 -2.90
C GLU A 136 -21.91 -6.13 -3.90
N ALA A 137 -21.24 -5.28 -4.69
CA ALA A 137 -20.22 -5.71 -5.64
C ALA A 137 -18.84 -5.79 -4.94
N ASP A 138 -18.10 -6.87 -5.19
CA ASP A 138 -16.76 -7.14 -4.64
C ASP A 138 -15.74 -6.06 -5.03
N THR A 139 -15.22 -5.32 -4.05
CA THR A 139 -14.12 -4.35 -4.21
C THR A 139 -12.82 -4.88 -3.59
N ASP A 140 -12.26 -5.94 -4.16
CA ASP A 140 -11.00 -6.54 -3.68
C ASP A 140 -9.76 -6.11 -4.48
N ASN A 141 -9.93 -5.33 -5.56
CA ASN A 141 -8.84 -5.07 -6.52
C ASN A 141 -8.00 -3.79 -6.28
N ALA A 142 -8.18 -3.07 -5.17
CA ALA A 142 -7.47 -1.80 -4.95
C ALA A 142 -6.05 -1.96 -4.37
N ALA A 143 -5.68 -3.15 -3.88
CA ALA A 143 -4.39 -3.39 -3.24
C ALA A 143 -3.25 -3.74 -4.22
N ASP A 144 -3.58 -4.25 -5.42
CA ASP A 144 -2.59 -4.83 -6.35
C ASP A 144 -1.97 -3.82 -7.32
N TYR A 145 -2.57 -2.65 -7.52
CA TYR A 145 -2.03 -1.61 -8.41
C TYR A 145 -0.80 -0.87 -7.87
N PHE A 146 -0.44 -1.10 -6.59
CA PHE A 146 0.68 -0.38 -5.95
C PHE A 146 2.05 -1.04 -6.17
N ASN A 147 2.11 -2.26 -6.74
CA ASN A 147 3.35 -3.04 -6.81
C ASN A 147 4.20 -2.86 -8.08
N VAL A 148 3.76 -2.10 -9.09
CA VAL A 148 4.36 -2.18 -10.45
C VAL A 148 5.14 -0.92 -10.89
N TYR A 149 5.41 0.05 -10.01
CA TYR A 149 6.00 1.34 -10.45
C TYR A 149 7.38 1.71 -9.86
N TYR A 150 8.27 0.75 -9.59
CA TYR A 150 9.57 1.08 -8.99
C TYR A 150 10.77 0.73 -9.88
N LEU A 151 11.16 1.76 -10.63
CA LEU A 151 12.34 1.88 -11.47
C LEU A 151 13.63 1.59 -10.67
N HIS A 152 14.53 0.88 -11.34
CA HIS A 152 15.68 0.11 -10.88
C HIS A 152 16.69 0.74 -9.87
N TRP A 153 16.86 2.06 -9.82
CA TRP A 153 17.71 2.71 -8.79
C TRP A 153 17.04 2.77 -7.40
N GLN A 154 15.73 2.48 -7.34
CA GLN A 154 14.96 2.70 -6.14
C GLN A 154 15.11 1.58 -5.11
N VAL A 155 15.38 0.32 -5.43
CA VAL A 155 15.26 -0.77 -4.43
C VAL A 155 16.35 -0.74 -3.33
N TRP A 156 17.57 -0.33 -3.66
CA TRP A 156 18.69 -0.33 -2.69
C TRP A 156 18.86 0.98 -1.90
N CYS A 157 18.35 2.11 -2.42
CA CYS A 157 18.41 3.41 -1.73
C CYS A 157 17.02 3.99 -1.43
N VAL A 158 16.09 3.96 -2.39
CA VAL A 158 14.76 4.59 -2.24
C VAL A 158 13.74 3.66 -1.59
N GLY A 159 13.86 2.33 -1.67
CA GLY A 159 12.94 1.34 -1.09
C GLY A 159 12.99 1.39 0.43
N PRO A 160 14.18 1.38 1.05
CA PRO A 160 14.36 1.70 2.45
C PRO A 160 13.76 3.06 2.83
N CYS A 161 14.08 4.12 2.09
CA CYS A 161 13.54 5.47 2.33
C CYS A 161 12.02 5.58 2.10
N TYR A 162 11.45 4.82 1.17
CA TYR A 162 10.04 4.81 0.81
C TYR A 162 9.24 3.98 1.83
N ARG A 163 9.76 2.84 2.29
CA ARG A 163 9.19 2.13 3.45
C ARG A 163 9.26 3.00 4.69
N LEU A 164 10.34 3.75 4.87
CA LEU A 164 10.46 4.76 5.92
C LEU A 164 9.39 5.83 5.82
N PHE A 165 9.25 6.41 4.64
CA PHE A 165 8.30 7.46 4.35
C PHE A 165 6.87 6.94 4.54
N LYS A 166 6.58 5.72 4.10
CA LYS A 166 5.27 5.07 4.26
C LYS A 166 4.96 4.78 5.74
N ILE A 167 5.94 4.33 6.53
CA ILE A 167 5.78 4.14 7.98
C ILE A 167 5.53 5.48 8.67
N ASN A 168 6.32 6.51 8.34
CA ASN A 168 6.16 7.85 8.90
C ASN A 168 4.80 8.46 8.50
N MET A 169 4.43 8.35 7.22
CA MET A 169 3.15 8.79 6.67
C MET A 169 1.96 8.02 7.26
N ALA A 170 2.13 6.73 7.61
CA ALA A 170 1.10 5.99 8.33
C ALA A 170 0.92 6.50 9.77
N THR A 171 2.01 6.86 10.46
CA THR A 171 1.95 7.50 11.78
C THR A 171 1.32 8.90 11.69
N VAL A 172 1.68 9.70 10.69
CA VAL A 172 1.07 11.00 10.41
C VAL A 172 -0.41 10.86 10.06
N ARG A 173 -0.78 9.86 9.25
CA ARG A 173 -2.18 9.56 8.93
C ARG A 173 -2.96 9.22 10.19
N ARG A 174 -2.45 8.36 11.06
CA ARG A 174 -3.11 8.01 12.34
C ARG A 174 -3.25 9.22 13.27
N PHE A 175 -2.25 10.08 13.30
CA PHE A 175 -2.32 11.35 14.02
C PHE A 175 -3.43 12.24 13.44
N TRP A 176 -3.41 12.46 12.13
CA TRP A 176 -4.40 13.27 11.41
C TRP A 176 -5.81 12.73 11.55
N GLU A 177 -6.02 11.42 11.42
CA GLU A 177 -7.31 10.76 11.67
C GLU A 177 -7.78 10.99 13.11
N THR A 178 -6.89 10.94 14.10
CA THR A 178 -7.23 11.23 15.50
C THR A 178 -7.68 12.68 15.66
N CYS A 179 -6.98 13.63 15.04
CA CYS A 179 -7.32 15.05 15.08
C CYS A 179 -8.64 15.34 14.36
N LEU A 180 -8.81 14.82 13.14
CA LEU A 180 -10.04 14.95 12.37
C LEU A 180 -11.22 14.37 13.12
N MET A 181 -11.09 13.17 13.69
CA MET A 181 -12.16 12.57 14.49
C MET A 181 -12.48 13.41 15.73
N ALA A 182 -11.48 14.03 16.36
CA ALA A 182 -11.71 14.90 17.51
C ALA A 182 -12.52 16.16 17.14
N THR A 183 -12.30 16.73 15.95
CA THR A 183 -12.99 17.95 15.50
C THR A 183 -14.32 17.67 14.80
N TRP A 184 -14.38 16.66 13.92
CA TRP A 184 -15.54 16.37 13.08
C TRP A 184 -16.59 15.49 13.75
N SER A 185 -16.19 14.57 14.64
CA SER A 185 -17.16 13.71 15.32
C SER A 185 -18.26 14.47 16.07
N PRO A 186 -17.99 15.52 16.87
CA PRO A 186 -19.06 16.21 17.58
C PRO A 186 -19.97 17.01 16.63
N LEU A 187 -19.45 17.49 15.50
CA LEU A 187 -20.27 18.13 14.46
C LEU A 187 -21.22 17.13 13.79
N ILE A 188 -20.72 15.95 13.40
CA ILE A 188 -21.54 14.90 12.78
C ILE A 188 -22.60 14.40 13.76
N MET A 189 -22.26 14.27 15.05
CA MET A 189 -23.22 13.88 16.08
C MET A 189 -24.40 14.85 16.17
N VAL A 190 -24.12 16.16 16.20
CA VAL A 190 -25.17 17.20 16.20
C VAL A 190 -25.98 17.16 14.92
N MET A 191 -25.34 16.98 13.75
CA MET A 191 -26.06 16.80 12.49
C MET A 191 -26.94 15.54 12.49
N GLY A 192 -26.49 14.45 13.13
CA GLY A 192 -27.26 13.22 13.27
C GLY A 192 -28.52 13.38 14.11
N LEU A 193 -28.52 14.27 15.10
CA LEU A 193 -29.71 14.59 15.90
C LEU A 193 -30.85 15.16 15.04
N ILE A 194 -30.54 15.87 13.94
CA ILE A 194 -31.55 16.38 12.98
C ILE A 194 -32.36 15.22 12.38
N PHE A 195 -31.71 14.09 12.11
CA PHE A 195 -32.32 12.93 11.47
C PHE A 195 -32.77 11.84 12.47
N SER A 196 -32.52 12.03 13.76
CA SER A 196 -32.78 11.03 14.81
C SER A 196 -34.24 10.55 14.89
N ASN A 197 -35.21 11.39 14.49
CA ASN A 197 -36.63 11.07 14.49
C ASN A 197 -37.13 10.35 13.22
N ILE A 198 -36.26 10.04 12.25
CA ILE A 198 -36.65 9.32 11.02
C ILE A 198 -36.79 7.82 11.33
N LYS A 199 -38.01 7.30 11.14
CA LYS A 199 -38.28 5.87 11.36
C LYS A 199 -38.01 5.06 10.09
N ILE A 200 -36.91 4.33 10.09
CA ILE A 200 -36.55 3.40 9.02
C ILE A 200 -37.24 2.04 9.26
N ARG A 201 -38.05 1.58 8.30
CA ARG A 201 -38.54 0.19 8.28
C ARG A 201 -37.83 -0.57 7.17
N ASN A 202 -37.10 -1.61 7.55
CA ASN A 202 -36.56 -2.58 6.61
C ASN A 202 -37.69 -3.53 6.18
N GLN A 203 -38.14 -3.42 4.93
CA GLN A 203 -38.93 -4.49 4.32
C GLN A 203 -37.94 -5.57 3.86
N ARG A 204 -38.05 -6.77 4.43
CA ARG A 204 -37.55 -7.97 3.77
C ARG A 204 -38.39 -8.14 2.50
N LEU A 205 -37.75 -8.35 1.35
CA LEU A 205 -38.44 -8.93 0.20
C LEU A 205 -39.07 -10.23 0.69
N ASN A 206 -40.38 -10.35 0.49
CA ASN A 206 -40.98 -11.68 0.44
C ASN A 206 -40.51 -12.20 -0.92
N ASP A 207 -39.46 -13.01 -0.92
CA ASP A 207 -39.06 -13.74 -2.12
C ASP A 207 -40.31 -14.51 -2.53
N GLY A 208 -40.95 -14.06 -3.61
CA GLY A 208 -42.25 -14.55 -4.02
C GLY A 208 -42.13 -16.04 -4.28
N GLU A 209 -43.11 -16.79 -3.79
CA GLU A 209 -43.39 -18.16 -4.20
C GLU A 209 -43.00 -18.35 -5.66
N ASP A 210 -42.00 -19.20 -5.86
CA ASP A 210 -41.57 -19.78 -7.11
C ASP A 210 -42.82 -20.36 -7.80
N LYS A 211 -43.45 -19.57 -8.66
CA LYS A 211 -44.47 -20.06 -9.58
C LYS A 211 -43.76 -20.99 -10.56
N GLU A 212 -43.98 -22.29 -10.39
CA GLU A 212 -43.72 -23.28 -11.44
C GLU A 212 -44.32 -22.79 -12.76
N PRO A 213 -43.62 -22.95 -13.89
CA PRO A 213 -44.19 -22.61 -15.19
C PRO A 213 -45.32 -23.59 -15.50
N GLU A 214 -46.57 -23.13 -15.44
CA GLU A 214 -47.70 -23.84 -16.04
C GLU A 214 -47.46 -23.97 -17.56
N ASP A 215 -47.21 -25.19 -17.97
CA ASP A 215 -47.14 -25.68 -19.33
C ASP A 215 -48.53 -25.66 -19.97
N HIS A 216 -48.94 -24.49 -20.43
CA HIS A 216 -50.08 -24.34 -21.33
C HIS A 216 -49.72 -24.85 -22.72
N PHE A 217 -49.86 -26.16 -22.99
CA PHE A 217 -50.21 -26.67 -24.31
C PHE A 217 -51.04 -27.96 -24.20
N ALA A 218 -52.36 -27.81 -24.33
CA ALA A 218 -53.27 -28.88 -24.68
C ALA A 218 -53.32 -29.05 -26.21
N VAL A 219 -52.99 -30.24 -26.72
CA VAL A 219 -53.75 -31.11 -27.65
C VAL A 219 -53.11 -32.50 -27.61
#